data_AF-A0A929PWD3-F1
#
_entry.id   AF-A0A929PWD3-F1
#
_cell.length_a   1.000
_cell.length_b   1.000
_cell.length_c   1.000
_cell.angle_alpha   90.00
_cell.angle_beta   90.00
_cell.angle_gamma   90.00
#
_symmetry.space_group_name_H-M   'P 1'
#
loop_
_entity.id
_entity.type
_entity.pdbx_description
1 polymer ?
#
loop_
_entity_poly.entity_id
_entity_poly.type
_entity_poly.pdbx_seq_one_letter_code
_entity_poly.pdbx_strand_id
1 'polypeptide(L)' 'MASPVTALEQRAGIKNFEPFKYINTINSLAGGDVTKWDTVLNLPYHTVLTKLLLNKTEAAYQKRYGELMKE' A
#
# COMPACT_ATOMS: atom_id res chain seq x y z
N MET A 1 -22.35 -10.86 -6.16
CA MET A 1 -22.12 -10.90 -4.70
C MET A 1 -21.08 -9.83 -4.37
N ALA A 2 -21.51 -8.69 -3.84
CA ALA A 2 -20.60 -7.63 -3.40
C ALA A 2 -20.03 -8.02 -2.03
N SER A 3 -18.72 -8.22 -1.94
CA SER A 3 -18.07 -8.65 -0.71
C SER A 3 -18.39 -7.69 0.44
N PRO A 4 -18.75 -8.18 1.65
CA PRO A 4 -19.18 -7.37 2.81
C PRO A 4 -18.11 -6.41 3.37
N VAL A 5 -16.93 -6.36 2.73
CA VAL A 5 -15.76 -5.58 3.12
C VAL A 5 -15.99 -4.07 2.94
N THR A 6 -16.77 -3.65 1.94
CA THR A 6 -17.00 -2.22 1.62
C THR A 6 -17.76 -1.44 2.68
N ALA A 7 -18.67 -2.07 3.43
CA ALA A 7 -19.44 -1.40 4.48
C ALA A 7 -18.64 -1.21 5.79
N LEU A 8 -17.74 -2.14 6.10
CA LEU A 8 -16.83 -2.03 7.26
C LEU A 8 -15.71 -1.02 7.00
N GLU A 9 -15.11 -1.03 5.81
CA GLU A 9 -14.07 -0.07 5.40
C GLU A 9 -14.56 1.38 5.44
N GLN A 10 -15.79 1.64 5.00
CA GLN A 10 -16.39 2.97 5.09
C GLN A 10 -16.57 3.45 6.53
N ARG A 11 -16.94 2.55 7.46
CA ARG A 11 -17.11 2.87 8.90
C ARG A 11 -15.78 3.01 9.64
N ALA A 12 -14.74 2.31 9.17
CA ALA A 12 -13.38 2.41 9.69
C ALA A 12 -12.68 3.74 9.36
N GLY A 13 -13.33 4.62 8.58
CA GLY A 13 -12.80 5.93 8.26
C GLY A 13 -11.76 5.91 7.14
N ILE A 14 -11.89 5.03 6.15
CA ILE A 14 -11.00 4.98 4.97
C ILE A 14 -10.91 6.33 4.25
N LYS A 15 -11.94 7.17 4.38
CA LYS A 15 -11.95 8.57 3.90
C LYS A 15 -10.92 9.47 4.59
N ASN A 16 -10.54 9.20 5.84
CA ASN A 16 -9.52 9.97 6.56
C ASN A 16 -8.11 9.78 5.98
N PHE A 17 -7.90 8.72 5.19
CA PHE A 17 -6.64 8.47 4.48
C PHE A 17 -6.59 9.08 3.08
N GLU A 18 -7.71 9.58 2.54
CA GLU A 18 -7.73 10.23 1.23
C GLU A 18 -6.76 11.41 1.07
N PRO A 19 -6.65 12.36 2.02
CA PRO A 19 -5.71 13.47 1.89
C PRO A 19 -4.24 13.00 1.93
N PHE A 20 -3.97 11.80 2.47
CA PHE A 20 -2.63 11.27 2.64
C PHE A 20 -2.22 10.28 1.54
N LYS A 21 -2.99 10.08 0.47
CA LYS A 21 -2.70 9.08 -0.59
C LYS A 21 -1.23 9.09 -1.06
N TYR A 22 -0.72 10.27 -1.42
CA TYR A 22 0.66 10.44 -1.89
C TYR A 22 1.69 10.22 -0.77
N ILE A 23 1.48 10.87 0.38
CA ILE A 23 2.37 10.77 1.54
C ILE A 23 2.43 9.33 2.06
N ASN A 24 1.32 8.59 2.03
CA ASN A 24 1.29 7.21 2.49
C ASN A 24 2.14 6.29 1.59
N THR A 25 2.22 6.60 0.29
CA THR A 25 3.10 5.88 -0.64
C THR A 25 4.56 6.14 -0.30
N ILE A 26 4.93 7.41 -0.08
CA ILE A 26 6.29 7.78 0.34
C ILE A 26 6.64 7.16 1.69
N ASN A 27 5.72 7.25 2.65
CA ASN A 27 5.92 6.71 3.99
C ASN A 27 6.07 5.19 3.97
N SER A 28 5.30 4.50 3.12
CA SER A 28 5.44 3.05 2.91
C SER A 28 6.80 2.71 2.29
N LEU A 29 7.27 3.51 1.32
CA LEU A 29 8.60 3.33 0.72
C LEU A 29 9.74 3.64 1.69
N ALA A 30 9.52 4.57 2.61
CA ALA A 30 10.46 4.95 3.66
C ALA A 30 10.41 4.01 4.89
N GLY A 31 9.51 3.02 4.90
CA GLY A 31 9.35 2.11 6.04
C GLY A 31 8.80 2.78 7.31
N GLY A 32 8.06 3.88 7.18
CA GLY A 32 7.52 4.66 8.29
C GLY A 32 8.46 5.74 8.84
N ASP A 33 9.67 5.86 8.29
CA ASP A 33 10.68 6.81 8.76
C ASP A 33 10.62 8.12 7.96
N VAL A 34 10.15 9.18 8.61
CA VAL A 34 10.00 10.50 8.00
C VAL A 34 11.33 11.12 7.54
N THR A 35 12.45 10.77 8.17
CA THR A 35 13.77 11.33 7.81
C THR A 35 14.26 10.83 6.46
N LYS A 36 13.70 9.72 5.97
CA LYS A 36 14.05 9.11 4.68
C LYS A 36 13.17 9.58 3.54
N TRP A 37 12.14 10.39 3.80
CA TRP A 37 11.21 10.84 2.77
C TRP A 37 11.92 11.64 1.67
N ASP A 38 12.83 12.53 2.04
CA ASP A 38 13.65 13.28 1.07
C ASP A 38 14.52 12.36 0.21
N THR A 39 15.02 11.27 0.79
CA THR A 39 15.81 10.29 0.02
C THR A 39 14.92 9.57 -0.99
N VAL A 40 13.73 9.14 -0.58
CA VAL A 40 12.75 8.47 -1.46
C VAL A 40 12.31 9.39 -2.60
N LEU A 41 12.07 10.67 -2.31
CA LEU A 41 11.68 11.68 -3.31
C LEU A 41 12.79 11.97 -4.33
N ASN A 42 14.06 11.84 -3.92
CA ASN A 42 15.21 12.05 -4.81
C ASN A 42 15.60 10.79 -5.60
N LEU A 43 14.97 9.63 -5.36
CA LEU A 43 15.24 8.43 -6.13
C LEU A 43 14.73 8.57 -7.57
N PRO A 44 15.41 7.94 -8.54
CA PRO A 44 14.91 7.90 -9.91
C PRO A 44 13.53 7.23 -10.00
N TYR A 45 12.66 7.80 -10.83
CA TYR A 45 11.27 7.31 -11.02
C TYR A 45 11.20 5.82 -11.37
N HIS A 46 12.12 5.30 -12.19
CA HIS A 46 12.12 3.89 -12.59
C HIS A 46 12.39 2.96 -11.38
N THR A 47 13.24 3.38 -10.44
CA THR A 47 13.54 2.63 -9.21
C THR A 47 12.31 2.58 -8.31
N VAL A 48 11.66 3.73 -8.11
CA VAL A 48 10.44 3.84 -7.31
C VAL A 48 9.31 3.00 -7.92
N LEU A 49 9.11 3.10 -9.23
CA LEU A 49 8.08 2.34 -9.95
C LEU A 49 8.30 0.83 -9.83
N THR A 50 9.55 0.38 -9.98
CA THR A 50 9.91 -1.04 -9.86
C THR A 50 9.64 -1.55 -8.45
N LYS A 51 9.96 -0.77 -7.41
CA LYS A 51 9.67 -1.13 -6.03
C LYS A 51 8.16 -1.20 -5.76
N LEU A 52 7.38 -0.27 -6.30
CA LEU A 52 5.91 -0.31 -6.20
C LEU A 52 5.31 -1.54 -6.90
N LEU A 53 5.83 -1.91 -8.07
CA LEU A 53 5.43 -3.12 -8.78
C LEU A 53 5.75 -4.39 -7.98
N LEU A 54 6.93 -4.45 -7.37
CA LEU A 54 7.33 -5.55 -6.50
C LEU A 54 6.38 -5.70 -5.31
N ASN A 55 6.13 -4.60 -4.59
CA ASN A 55 5.22 -4.59 -3.44
C ASN A 55 3.80 -5.02 -3.83
N LYS A 56 3.30 -4.60 -5.01
CA LYS A 56 2.00 -5.03 -5.53
C LYS A 56 1.96 -6.53 -5.80
N THR A 57 3.03 -7.07 -6.38
CA THR A 57 3.14 -8.50 -6.71
C THR A 57 3.19 -9.35 -5.45
N GLU A 58 3.96 -8.92 -4.45
CA GLU A 58 4.04 -9.57 -3.15
C GLU A 58 2.70 -9.56 -2.41
N ALA A 59 2.00 -8.41 -2.39
CA ALA A 59 0.67 -8.32 -1.79
C ALA A 59 -0.35 -9.23 -2.48
N ALA A 60 -0.30 -9.31 -3.82
CA ALA A 60 -1.17 -10.22 -4.58
C ALA A 60 -0.86 -11.69 -4.28
N TYR A 61 0.43 -12.03 -4.14
CA TYR A 61 0.86 -13.37 -3.73
C TYR A 61 0.37 -13.72 -2.32
N GLN A 62 0.62 -12.85 -1.33
CA GLN A 62 0.18 -13.04 0.06
C GLN A 62 -1.34 -13.21 0.15
N LYS A 63 -2.09 -12.42 -0.61
CA LYS A 63 -3.55 -12.53 -0.67
C LYS A 63 -3.99 -13.91 -1.20
N ARG A 64 -3.44 -14.34 -2.33
CA ARG A 64 -3.75 -15.67 -2.91
C ARG A 64 -3.34 -16.81 -1.98
N TYR A 65 -2.17 -16.71 -1.37
CA TYR A 65 -1.69 -17.70 -0.41
C TYR A 65 -2.61 -17.80 0.81
N GLY A 66 -3.04 -16.66 1.36
CA GLY A 66 -3.98 -16.62 2.49
C GLY A 66 -5.40 -17.11 2.15
N GLU A 67 -5.82 -17.01 0.89
CA GLU A 67 -7.08 -17.60 0.40
C GLU A 67 -6.96 -19.13 0.32
N LEU A 68 -5.86 -19.65 -0.24
CA LEU A 68 -5.60 -21.10 -0.35
C LEU A 68 -5.38 -21.79 0.99
N MET A 69 -4.79 -21.11 1.99
CA MET A 69 -4.56 -21.66 3.33
C MET A 69 -5.84 -21.75 4.18
N LYS A 70 -6.97 -21.18 3.72
CA LYS A 70 -8.27 -21.20 4.41
C LYS A 70 -9.23 -22.26 3.84
N GLU A 71 -8.89 -22.89 2.71
CA GLU A 71 -9.52 -24.11 2.18
C GLU A 71 -8.98 -25.35 2.89
#